data_AF-A0A2V2RQ37-F1
#
_entry.id   AF-A0A2V2RQ37-F1
#
_cell.length_a   1.000
_cell.length_b   1.000
_cell.length_c   1.000
_cell.angle_alpha   90.00
_cell.angle_beta   90.00
_cell.angle_gamma   90.00
#
_symmetry.space_group_name_H-M   'P 1'
#
loop_
_entity.id
_entity.type
_entity.pdbx_description
1 polymer ?
#
loop_
_entity_poly.entity_id
_entity_poly.type
_entity_poly.pdbx_seq_one_letter_code
_entity_poly.pdbx_strand_id
1 'polypeptide(L)'
;MARYKVTDPRMLKLAEEITSGRAVEFIAHILENVEKLGENNTGIADLKQIDTTLHEMREANEIFAKYRQRRKVAVFGSARVPCDSEEYRVAKEFGRHIADKKFMVITGGGDGVMGAAQEGAGAENSFGLNINLPFEQRANPTIDGDPKLISFKYFFTRKLSFVKETHAFVLLPGGFGTLDEGFECLTLMQTGKTSIVPLVLLDKPNGYYWEAWRRFLNNDLFASHLISESDFSLFRITHKIDEAVDEIVRFYRVFHSYRWVGKKMVIRIQYPLSASSLRHLNQQFAFILSEGEIRQTSALPEEQEDVTLLSLPRIVLTPHKNNFGGLRQLINAINSSETS
;
A
#
# COMPACT_ATOMS: atom_id res chain seq x y z
N MET A 1 3.50 -9.51 18.44
CA MET A 1 4.25 -10.30 17.45
C MET A 1 4.74 -11.55 18.17
N ALA A 2 4.48 -12.75 17.64
CA ALA A 2 5.05 -13.97 18.21
C ALA A 2 6.59 -13.85 18.12
N ARG A 3 7.31 -14.07 19.22
CA ARG A 3 8.77 -14.20 19.18
C ARG A 3 9.06 -15.51 18.45
N TYR A 4 9.78 -15.45 17.34
CA TYR A 4 10.28 -16.65 16.67
C TYR A 4 11.28 -17.31 17.61
N LYS A 5 10.95 -18.50 18.10
CA LYS A 5 11.83 -19.23 19.01
C LYS A 5 12.83 -20.02 18.16
N VAL A 6 14.01 -19.46 17.95
CA VAL A 6 15.13 -20.18 17.33
C VAL A 6 15.52 -21.31 18.26
N THR A 7 15.59 -22.53 17.74
CA THR A 7 15.85 -23.74 18.55
C THR A 7 17.31 -24.20 18.49
N ASP A 8 18.04 -23.92 17.41
CA ASP A 8 19.46 -24.23 17.30
C ASP A 8 20.39 -23.04 17.68
N PRO A 9 21.22 -23.16 18.74
CA PRO A 9 22.21 -22.14 19.12
C PRO A 9 23.26 -21.82 18.04
N ARG A 10 23.54 -22.75 17.12
CA ARG A 10 24.47 -22.51 16.00
C ARG A 10 23.96 -21.41 15.07
N MET A 11 22.65 -21.36 14.83
CA MET A 11 22.04 -20.36 13.95
C MET A 11 22.06 -18.97 14.56
N LEU A 12 21.92 -18.87 15.89
CA LEU A 12 22.11 -17.61 16.61
C LEU A 12 23.55 -17.11 16.47
N LYS A 13 24.53 -17.99 16.70
CA LYS A 13 25.94 -17.62 16.57
C LYS A 13 26.27 -17.12 15.16
N LEU A 14 25.84 -17.84 14.13
CA LEU A 14 26.08 -17.42 12.74
C LEU A 14 25.39 -16.08 12.40
N ALA A 15 24.18 -15.84 12.94
CA ALA A 15 23.49 -14.57 12.76
C ALA A 15 24.20 -13.40 13.45
N GLU A 16 24.78 -13.61 14.63
CA GLU A 16 25.56 -12.61 15.37
C GLU A 16 26.86 -12.21 14.65
N GLU A 17 27.41 -13.09 13.81
CA GLU A 17 28.60 -12.79 12.98
C GLU A 17 28.29 -11.81 11.84
N ILE A 18 27.03 -11.71 11.40
CA ILE A 18 26.63 -10.92 10.22
C ILE A 18 25.65 -9.77 10.50
N THR A 19 25.00 -9.76 11.67
CA THR A 19 24.08 -8.68 12.06
C THR A 19 24.08 -8.45 13.57
N SER A 20 23.46 -7.36 14.02
CA SER A 20 23.36 -7.00 15.44
C SER A 20 21.94 -6.62 15.85
N GLY A 21 21.73 -6.53 17.17
CA GLY A 21 20.45 -6.14 17.76
C GLY A 21 19.33 -7.13 17.46
N ARG A 22 18.09 -6.63 17.33
CA ARG A 22 16.90 -7.48 17.11
C ARG A 22 16.91 -8.22 15.77
N ALA A 23 17.72 -7.80 14.81
CA ALA A 23 17.84 -8.48 13.53
C ALA A 23 18.45 -9.89 13.67
N VAL A 24 19.26 -10.13 14.71
CA VAL A 24 19.87 -11.44 14.99
C VAL A 24 18.81 -12.54 15.08
N GLU A 25 17.73 -12.33 15.83
CA GLU A 25 16.66 -13.32 16.00
C GLU A 25 15.99 -13.67 14.65
N PHE A 26 15.76 -12.67 13.79
CA PHE A 26 15.14 -12.88 12.48
C PHE A 26 16.07 -13.61 11.52
N ILE A 27 17.34 -13.21 11.46
CA ILE A 27 18.34 -13.86 10.59
C ILE A 27 18.59 -15.30 11.04
N ALA A 28 18.75 -15.54 12.35
CA ALA A 28 18.91 -16.88 12.89
C ALA A 28 17.71 -17.78 12.57
N HIS A 29 16.48 -17.25 12.68
CA HIS A 29 15.29 -18.00 12.30
C HIS A 29 15.23 -18.30 10.79
N ILE A 30 15.65 -17.36 9.92
CA ILE A 30 15.74 -17.61 8.47
C ILE A 30 16.74 -18.74 8.19
N LEU A 31 17.93 -18.70 8.80
CA LEU A 31 18.96 -19.73 8.63
C LEU A 31 18.47 -21.11 9.10
N GLU A 32 17.80 -21.17 10.24
CA GLU A 32 17.20 -22.41 10.77
C GLU A 32 16.12 -22.98 9.82
N ASN A 33 15.33 -22.14 9.17
CA ASN A 33 14.38 -22.60 8.17
C ASN A 33 15.09 -23.15 6.93
N VAL A 34 16.19 -22.53 6.48
CA VAL A 34 17.00 -23.04 5.36
C VAL A 34 17.60 -24.41 5.69
N GLU A 35 18.12 -24.60 6.89
CA GLU A 35 18.63 -25.91 7.34
C GLU A 35 17.53 -26.98 7.30
N LYS A 36 16.35 -26.66 7.84
CA LYS A 36 15.19 -27.58 7.84
C LYS A 36 14.74 -27.97 6.43
N LEU A 37 14.89 -27.10 5.42
CA LEU A 37 14.59 -27.47 4.03
C LEU A 37 15.50 -28.61 3.54
N GLY A 38 16.77 -28.58 3.94
CA GLY A 38 17.74 -29.63 3.64
C GLY A 38 17.48 -30.93 4.40
N GLU A 39 17.27 -30.84 5.72
CA GLU A 39 17.00 -32.01 6.58
C GLU A 39 15.73 -32.76 6.15
N ASN A 40 14.70 -32.03 5.73
CA ASN A 40 13.43 -32.60 5.28
C ASN A 40 13.46 -33.13 3.83
N ASN A 41 14.60 -33.09 3.14
CA ASN A 41 14.75 -33.49 1.73
C ASN A 41 13.70 -32.83 0.81
N THR A 42 13.51 -31.51 0.95
CA THR A 42 12.52 -30.74 0.19
C THR A 42 12.72 -30.92 -1.32
N GLY A 43 11.62 -31.08 -2.06
CA GLY A 43 11.67 -31.29 -3.51
C GLY A 43 12.31 -30.12 -4.28
N ILE A 44 12.98 -30.42 -5.39
CA ILE A 44 13.68 -29.41 -6.22
C ILE A 44 12.74 -28.30 -6.70
N ALA A 45 11.49 -28.62 -7.02
CA ALA A 45 10.51 -27.63 -7.47
C ALA A 45 10.22 -26.59 -6.36
N ASP A 46 9.99 -27.06 -5.13
CA ASP A 46 9.73 -26.20 -3.98
C ASP A 46 10.98 -25.38 -3.61
N LEU A 47 12.17 -25.99 -3.64
CA LEU A 47 13.43 -25.30 -3.42
C LEU A 47 13.64 -24.16 -4.44
N LYS A 48 13.37 -24.41 -5.73
CA LYS A 48 13.45 -23.37 -6.77
C LYS A 48 12.48 -22.22 -6.51
N GLN A 49 11.26 -22.53 -6.06
CA GLN A 49 10.28 -21.51 -5.74
C GLN A 49 10.72 -20.66 -4.54
N ILE A 50 11.19 -21.29 -3.46
CA ILE A 50 11.66 -20.61 -2.26
C ILE A 50 12.88 -19.74 -2.56
N ASP A 51 13.87 -20.31 -3.26
CA ASP A 51 15.10 -19.60 -3.66
C ASP A 51 14.80 -18.34 -4.48
N THR A 52 14.00 -18.49 -5.55
CA THR A 52 13.61 -17.35 -6.38
C THR A 52 12.81 -16.32 -5.58
N THR A 53 11.87 -16.76 -4.74
CA THR A 53 11.03 -15.87 -3.92
C THR A 53 11.90 -15.05 -2.97
N LEU A 54 12.84 -15.69 -2.29
CA LEU A 54 13.75 -15.02 -1.36
C LEU A 54 14.65 -14.02 -2.10
N HIS A 55 15.17 -14.41 -3.26
CA HIS A 55 15.98 -13.55 -4.12
C HIS A 55 15.23 -12.27 -4.54
N GLU A 56 14.04 -12.43 -5.13
CA GLU A 56 13.19 -11.32 -5.58
C GLU A 56 12.81 -10.39 -4.43
N MET A 57 12.40 -10.95 -3.29
CA MET A 57 12.05 -10.15 -2.12
C MET A 57 13.23 -9.36 -1.59
N ARG A 58 14.42 -9.97 -1.53
CA ARG A 58 15.64 -9.29 -1.08
C ARG A 58 16.00 -8.14 -2.02
N GLU A 59 16.10 -8.41 -3.32
CA GLU A 59 16.47 -7.41 -4.33
C GLU A 59 15.49 -6.23 -4.33
N ALA A 60 14.18 -6.51 -4.36
CA ALA A 60 13.17 -5.46 -4.32
C ALA A 60 13.29 -4.61 -3.05
N ASN A 61 13.45 -5.26 -1.88
CA ASN A 61 13.59 -4.56 -0.61
C ASN A 61 14.82 -3.65 -0.54
N GLU A 62 15.95 -4.09 -1.12
CA GLU A 62 17.19 -3.31 -1.17
C GLU A 62 17.05 -2.07 -2.05
N ILE A 63 16.40 -2.20 -3.21
CA ILE A 63 16.16 -1.07 -4.12
C ILE A 63 15.18 -0.08 -3.47
N PHE A 64 14.04 -0.56 -2.95
CA PHE A 64 13.04 0.30 -2.31
C PHE A 64 13.53 0.97 -1.02
N ALA A 65 14.43 0.33 -0.26
CA ALA A 65 14.99 0.88 0.98
C ALA A 65 15.58 2.28 0.78
N LYS A 66 16.21 2.52 -0.38
CA LYS A 66 16.83 3.80 -0.74
C LYS A 66 15.82 4.96 -0.89
N TYR A 67 14.54 4.64 -1.02
CA TYR A 67 13.47 5.61 -1.33
C TYR A 67 12.32 5.62 -0.33
N ARG A 68 12.44 4.96 0.83
CA ARG A 68 11.32 4.84 1.80
C ARG A 68 10.81 6.18 2.35
N GLN A 69 11.64 7.23 2.33
CA GLN A 69 11.24 8.57 2.75
C GLN A 69 10.31 9.27 1.74
N ARG A 70 10.21 8.77 0.51
CA ARG A 70 9.32 9.30 -0.51
C ARG A 70 8.08 8.42 -0.61
N ARG A 71 6.91 9.02 -0.45
CA ARG A 71 5.63 8.34 -0.69
C ARG A 71 5.50 7.97 -2.15
N LYS A 72 4.79 6.87 -2.41
CA LYS A 72 4.69 6.24 -3.71
C LYS A 72 3.22 6.00 -4.05
N VAL A 73 2.84 6.23 -5.30
CA VAL A 73 1.51 5.94 -5.84
C VAL A 73 1.64 4.83 -6.87
N ALA A 74 0.97 3.70 -6.65
CA ALA A 74 0.87 2.68 -7.67
C ALA A 74 -0.22 3.07 -8.67
N VAL A 75 0.13 3.08 -9.96
CA VAL A 75 -0.79 3.37 -11.04
C VAL A 75 -1.01 2.12 -11.88
N PHE A 76 -2.26 1.70 -11.97
CA PHE A 76 -2.69 0.55 -12.74
C PHE A 76 -3.66 0.97 -13.84
N GLY A 77 -3.63 0.26 -14.96
CA GLY A 77 -4.54 0.46 -16.08
C GLY A 77 -4.14 -0.40 -17.27
N SER A 78 -4.89 -0.27 -18.36
CA SER A 78 -4.66 -1.11 -19.54
C SER A 78 -3.29 -0.86 -20.18
N ALA A 79 -2.56 -1.94 -20.45
CA ALA A 79 -1.33 -1.94 -21.24
C ALA A 79 -1.57 -1.73 -22.75
N ARG A 80 -2.84 -1.68 -23.18
CA ARG A 80 -3.25 -1.63 -24.60
C ARG A 80 -3.80 -0.27 -25.03
N VAL A 81 -3.75 0.71 -24.14
CA VAL A 81 -4.23 2.07 -24.41
C VAL A 81 -3.27 2.75 -25.41
N PRO A 82 -3.75 3.24 -26.57
CA PRO A 82 -2.92 3.96 -27.55
C PRO A 82 -2.37 5.28 -27.00
N CYS A 83 -1.19 5.71 -27.45
CA CYS A 83 -0.54 6.94 -26.95
C CYS A 83 -1.25 8.25 -27.32
N ASP A 84 -2.11 8.23 -28.34
CA ASP A 84 -2.94 9.34 -28.80
C ASP A 84 -4.33 9.39 -28.14
N SER A 85 -4.65 8.42 -27.30
CA SER A 85 -5.93 8.36 -26.60
C SER A 85 -6.02 9.34 -25.43
N GLU A 86 -7.26 9.66 -25.07
CA GLU A 86 -7.56 10.51 -23.92
C GLU A 86 -7.16 9.83 -22.59
N GLU A 87 -7.32 8.52 -22.47
CA GLU A 87 -6.90 7.74 -21.30
C GLU A 87 -5.38 7.84 -21.08
N TYR A 88 -4.60 7.79 -22.15
CA TYR A 88 -3.15 7.97 -22.09
C TYR A 88 -2.80 9.38 -21.60
N ARG A 89 -3.45 10.40 -22.16
CA ARG A 89 -3.26 11.80 -21.75
C ARG A 89 -3.58 12.01 -20.27
N VAL A 90 -4.67 11.42 -19.78
CA VAL A 90 -5.06 11.49 -18.36
C VAL A 90 -4.04 10.81 -17.47
N ALA A 91 -3.57 9.61 -17.83
CA ALA A 91 -2.52 8.91 -17.08
C ALA A 91 -1.22 9.72 -17.00
N LYS A 92 -0.79 10.29 -18.12
CA LYS A 92 0.40 11.14 -18.21
C LYS A 92 0.28 12.39 -17.37
N GLU A 93 -0.81 13.13 -17.50
CA GLU A 93 -1.02 14.34 -16.70
C GLU A 93 -1.14 14.02 -15.20
N PHE A 94 -1.81 12.92 -14.83
CA PHE A 94 -1.83 12.46 -13.44
C PHE A 94 -0.42 12.17 -12.91
N GLY A 95 0.40 11.44 -13.68
CA GLY A 95 1.79 11.14 -13.33
C GLY A 95 2.62 12.40 -13.08
N ARG A 96 2.45 13.42 -13.93
CA ARG A 96 3.11 14.72 -13.77
C ARG A 96 2.68 15.42 -12.48
N HIS A 97 1.37 15.54 -12.25
CA HIS A 97 0.84 16.26 -11.08
C HIS A 97 1.23 15.61 -9.76
N ILE A 98 1.20 14.26 -9.68
CA ILE A 98 1.53 13.57 -8.43
C ILE A 98 3.04 13.66 -8.13
N ALA A 99 3.88 13.65 -9.17
CA ALA A 99 5.32 13.90 -9.05
C ALA A 99 5.62 15.34 -8.58
N ASP A 100 4.87 16.34 -9.05
CA ASP A 100 4.96 17.73 -8.57
C ASP A 100 4.69 17.83 -7.05
N LYS A 101 3.83 16.94 -6.52
CA LYS A 101 3.58 16.78 -5.07
C LYS A 101 4.62 15.90 -4.35
N LYS A 102 5.75 15.62 -5.00
CA LYS A 102 6.91 14.85 -4.49
C LYS A 102 6.68 13.36 -4.28
N PHE A 103 5.55 12.82 -4.71
CA PHE A 103 5.35 11.38 -4.77
C PHE A 103 6.16 10.78 -5.92
N MET A 104 6.46 9.49 -5.80
CA MET A 104 6.95 8.68 -6.90
C MET A 104 5.80 7.83 -7.46
N VAL A 105 5.87 7.45 -8.72
CA VAL A 105 4.92 6.56 -9.40
C VAL A 105 5.52 5.16 -9.47
N ILE A 106 4.76 4.14 -9.07
CA ILE A 106 5.09 2.73 -9.29
C ILE A 106 4.11 2.19 -10.33
N THR A 107 4.60 1.50 -11.36
CA THR A 107 3.73 0.81 -12.32
C THR A 107 4.27 -0.58 -12.63
N GLY A 108 3.57 -1.32 -13.48
CA GLY A 108 4.08 -2.58 -14.01
C GLY A 108 5.20 -2.44 -15.04
N GLY A 109 5.58 -1.22 -15.43
CA GLY A 109 6.70 -0.95 -16.35
C GLY A 109 6.40 -1.15 -17.84
N GLY A 110 5.19 -1.61 -18.21
CA GLY A 110 4.81 -1.79 -19.62
C GLY A 110 4.26 -0.52 -20.28
N ASP A 111 3.74 -0.67 -21.50
CA ASP A 111 3.11 0.41 -22.29
C ASP A 111 1.71 0.82 -21.77
N GLY A 112 1.00 1.63 -22.56
CA GLY A 112 -0.34 2.12 -22.27
C GLY A 112 -0.35 3.03 -21.05
N VAL A 113 -1.32 2.82 -20.15
CA VAL A 113 -1.48 3.63 -18.93
C VAL A 113 -0.21 3.64 -18.07
N MET A 114 0.46 2.49 -17.95
CA MET A 114 1.66 2.36 -17.11
C MET A 114 2.80 3.25 -17.63
N GLY A 115 3.08 3.15 -18.92
CA GLY A 115 4.10 3.98 -19.58
C GLY A 115 3.74 5.45 -19.56
N ALA A 116 2.47 5.81 -19.81
CA ALA A 116 1.99 7.19 -19.76
C ALA A 116 2.22 7.83 -18.38
N ALA A 117 1.83 7.14 -17.31
CA ALA A 117 1.98 7.64 -15.94
C ALA A 117 3.46 7.85 -15.57
N GLN A 118 4.35 6.95 -16.00
CA GLN A 118 5.79 7.11 -15.79
C GLN A 118 6.36 8.24 -16.65
N GLU A 119 5.96 8.36 -17.92
CA GLU A 119 6.37 9.45 -18.81
C GLU A 119 6.03 10.82 -18.19
N GLY A 120 4.82 10.95 -17.62
CA GLY A 120 4.41 12.15 -16.90
C GLY A 120 5.23 12.44 -15.65
N ALA A 121 5.54 11.41 -14.85
CA ALA A 121 6.30 11.55 -13.62
C ALA A 121 7.81 11.76 -13.84
N GLY A 122 8.35 11.27 -14.97
CA GLY A 122 9.77 11.18 -15.27
C GLY A 122 10.47 9.98 -14.60
N ALA A 123 11.60 9.57 -15.16
CA ALA A 123 12.38 8.41 -14.70
C ALA A 123 12.81 8.50 -13.23
N GLU A 124 13.25 9.69 -12.79
CA GLU A 124 13.68 9.95 -11.40
C GLU A 124 12.58 9.71 -10.35
N ASN A 125 11.32 9.84 -10.76
CA ASN A 125 10.16 9.64 -9.89
C ASN A 125 9.43 8.33 -10.19
N SER A 126 10.01 7.42 -10.96
CA SER A 126 9.31 6.22 -11.44
C SER A 126 9.95 4.93 -10.92
N PHE A 127 9.11 3.92 -10.65
CA PHE A 127 9.50 2.54 -10.40
C PHE A 127 8.74 1.63 -11.36
N GLY A 128 9.42 0.66 -11.94
CA GLY A 128 8.81 -0.38 -12.76
C GLY A 128 8.92 -1.73 -12.07
N LEU A 129 7.79 -2.37 -11.76
CA LEU A 129 7.78 -3.75 -11.29
C LEU A 129 7.33 -4.64 -12.46
N ASN A 130 8.29 -5.09 -13.25
CA ASN A 130 8.03 -5.92 -14.43
C ASN A 130 7.75 -7.37 -14.04
N ILE A 131 7.06 -8.11 -14.92
CA ILE A 131 6.82 -9.54 -14.75
C ILE A 131 7.33 -10.28 -15.99
N ASN A 132 8.09 -11.35 -15.77
CA ASN A 132 8.63 -12.18 -16.84
C ASN A 132 7.50 -13.02 -17.44
N LEU A 133 7.05 -12.64 -18.63
CA LEU A 133 6.05 -13.37 -19.41
C LEU A 133 6.73 -14.11 -20.55
N PRO A 134 6.12 -15.20 -21.07
CA PRO A 134 6.69 -15.98 -22.18
C PRO A 134 6.73 -15.22 -23.52
N PHE A 135 6.11 -14.04 -23.58
CA PHE A 135 6.20 -13.09 -24.70
C PHE A 135 6.93 -11.82 -24.23
N GLU A 136 7.63 -11.15 -25.15
CA GLU A 136 8.46 -9.98 -24.82
C GLU A 136 7.58 -8.82 -24.30
N GLN A 137 7.53 -8.68 -22.97
CA GLN A 137 7.05 -7.46 -22.33
C GLN A 137 8.25 -6.54 -22.14
N ARG A 138 8.45 -5.65 -23.11
CA ARG A 138 9.48 -4.62 -23.03
C ARG A 138 9.07 -3.57 -21.99
N ALA A 139 10.03 -3.09 -21.22
CA ALA A 139 9.83 -1.91 -20.40
C ALA A 139 9.58 -0.70 -21.30
N ASN A 140 8.70 0.21 -20.89
CA ASN A 140 8.49 1.45 -21.63
C ASN A 140 9.76 2.34 -21.55
N PRO A 141 9.93 3.26 -22.51
CA PRO A 141 11.17 4.04 -22.64
C PRO A 141 11.56 4.87 -21.41
N THR A 142 10.63 5.19 -20.51
CA THR A 142 10.91 6.02 -19.34
C THR A 142 11.73 5.30 -18.27
N ILE A 143 11.56 3.98 -18.15
CA ILE A 143 12.19 3.18 -17.07
C ILE A 143 13.08 2.06 -17.62
N ASP A 144 13.20 1.94 -18.94
CA ASP A 144 14.09 0.98 -19.61
C ASP A 144 15.55 1.23 -19.18
N GLY A 145 16.20 0.20 -18.62
CA GLY A 145 17.56 0.28 -18.09
C GLY A 145 17.73 1.01 -16.74
N ASP A 146 16.68 1.51 -16.11
CA ASP A 146 16.76 2.19 -14.81
C ASP A 146 16.92 1.18 -13.66
N PRO A 147 17.76 1.43 -12.63
CA PRO A 147 17.90 0.55 -11.46
C PRO A 147 16.62 0.37 -10.62
N LYS A 148 15.58 1.18 -10.85
CA LYS A 148 14.24 1.08 -10.25
C LYS A 148 13.29 0.20 -11.08
N LEU A 149 13.77 -0.40 -12.18
CA LEU A 149 13.09 -1.46 -12.91
C LEU A 149 13.46 -2.82 -12.31
N ILE A 150 12.51 -3.42 -11.59
CA ILE A 150 12.66 -4.69 -10.88
C ILE A 150 11.88 -5.75 -11.63
N SER A 151 12.55 -6.85 -12.00
CA SER A 151 11.92 -7.95 -12.74
C SER A 151 11.55 -9.09 -11.80
N PHE A 152 10.29 -9.48 -11.84
CA PHE A 152 9.78 -10.62 -11.09
C PHE A 152 9.47 -11.78 -12.02
N LYS A 153 9.69 -13.01 -11.55
CA LYS A 153 9.17 -14.25 -12.12
C LYS A 153 7.81 -14.60 -11.54
N TYR A 154 7.60 -14.37 -10.24
CA TYR A 154 6.36 -14.70 -9.57
C TYR A 154 5.43 -13.50 -9.40
N PHE A 155 4.14 -13.68 -9.69
CA PHE A 155 3.14 -12.64 -9.48
C PHE A 155 2.97 -12.26 -8.01
N PHE A 156 3.08 -13.21 -7.08
CA PHE A 156 2.81 -12.95 -5.66
C PHE A 156 3.89 -12.08 -5.00
N THR A 157 5.17 -12.22 -5.36
CA THR A 157 6.24 -11.35 -4.87
C THR A 157 6.14 -9.93 -5.45
N ARG A 158 5.75 -9.84 -6.72
CA ARG A 158 5.44 -8.56 -7.39
C ARG A 158 4.28 -7.82 -6.71
N LYS A 159 3.16 -8.51 -6.49
CA LYS A 159 1.97 -7.98 -5.80
C LYS A 159 2.28 -7.55 -4.38
N LEU A 160 3.01 -8.38 -3.64
CA LEU A 160 3.47 -8.03 -2.29
C LEU A 160 4.31 -6.75 -2.31
N SER A 161 5.17 -6.57 -3.32
CA SER A 161 6.00 -5.36 -3.46
C SER A 161 5.15 -4.11 -3.74
N PHE A 162 4.13 -4.21 -4.60
CA PHE A 162 3.16 -3.12 -4.79
C PHE A 162 2.48 -2.75 -3.47
N VAL A 163 1.87 -3.72 -2.78
CA VAL A 163 1.11 -3.47 -1.54
C VAL A 163 1.99 -2.89 -0.45
N LYS A 164 3.20 -3.41 -0.28
CA LYS A 164 4.11 -3.02 0.80
C LYS A 164 4.67 -1.60 0.61
N GLU A 165 5.04 -1.23 -0.60
CA GLU A 165 5.83 -0.02 -0.85
C GLU A 165 4.98 1.17 -1.32
N THR A 166 3.69 0.94 -1.57
CA THR A 166 2.72 1.93 -2.03
C THR A 166 1.98 2.63 -0.89
N HIS A 167 1.71 3.92 -1.09
CA HIS A 167 0.99 4.80 -0.18
C HIS A 167 -0.33 5.32 -0.78
N ALA A 168 -0.59 5.06 -2.06
CA ALA A 168 -1.86 5.35 -2.70
C ALA A 168 -2.00 4.51 -3.97
N PHE A 169 -3.21 4.14 -4.34
CA PHE A 169 -3.48 3.43 -5.58
C PHE A 169 -4.32 4.31 -6.50
N VAL A 170 -3.96 4.36 -7.78
CA VAL A 170 -4.79 4.97 -8.82
C VAL A 170 -5.01 3.97 -9.94
N LEU A 171 -6.28 3.69 -10.22
CA LEU A 171 -6.70 2.77 -11.25
C LEU A 171 -7.36 3.57 -12.36
N LEU A 172 -6.79 3.49 -13.55
CA LEU A 172 -7.42 3.92 -14.79
C LEU A 172 -8.07 2.71 -15.49
N PRO A 173 -8.99 2.93 -16.45
CA PRO A 173 -9.66 1.85 -17.17
C PRO A 173 -8.69 0.77 -17.67
N GLY A 174 -9.06 -0.49 -17.41
CA GLY A 174 -8.15 -1.61 -17.50
C GLY A 174 -8.81 -2.95 -17.82
N GLY A 175 -7.97 -3.97 -18.01
CA GLY A 175 -8.42 -5.35 -18.17
C GLY A 175 -8.34 -6.14 -16.86
N PHE A 176 -8.20 -7.46 -16.96
CA PHE A 176 -8.13 -8.36 -15.80
C PHE A 176 -7.01 -8.00 -14.83
N GLY A 177 -5.82 -7.62 -15.31
CA GLY A 177 -4.72 -7.23 -14.41
C GLY A 177 -5.07 -6.03 -13.53
N THR A 178 -5.73 -5.01 -14.09
CA THR A 178 -6.15 -3.83 -13.32
C THR A 178 -7.22 -4.17 -12.30
N LEU A 179 -8.19 -5.01 -12.67
CA LEU A 179 -9.25 -5.46 -11.76
C LEU A 179 -8.72 -6.38 -10.66
N ASP A 180 -7.77 -7.26 -11.00
CA ASP A 180 -7.08 -8.14 -10.04
C ASP A 180 -6.37 -7.32 -8.96
N GLU A 181 -5.52 -6.36 -9.34
CA GLU A 181 -4.86 -5.44 -8.39
C GLU A 181 -5.87 -4.60 -7.59
N GLY A 182 -6.94 -4.13 -8.24
CA GLY A 182 -7.99 -3.35 -7.58
C GLY A 182 -8.74 -4.12 -6.50
N PHE A 183 -9.20 -5.33 -6.82
CA PHE A 183 -9.88 -6.20 -5.85
C PHE A 183 -8.94 -6.72 -4.77
N GLU A 184 -7.67 -7.00 -5.08
CA GLU A 184 -6.66 -7.36 -4.08
C GLU A 184 -6.47 -6.22 -3.07
N CYS A 185 -6.28 -4.99 -3.53
CA CYS A 185 -6.13 -3.82 -2.65
C CYS A 185 -7.37 -3.62 -1.76
N LEU A 186 -8.57 -3.69 -2.34
CA LEU A 186 -9.83 -3.57 -1.60
C LEU A 186 -9.96 -4.66 -0.54
N THR A 187 -9.70 -5.92 -0.90
CA THR A 187 -9.79 -7.07 0.02
C THR A 187 -8.80 -6.93 1.17
N LEU A 188 -7.55 -6.54 0.90
CA LEU A 188 -6.53 -6.37 1.92
C LEU A 188 -6.86 -5.22 2.88
N MET A 189 -7.40 -4.11 2.38
CA MET A 189 -7.86 -2.99 3.21
C MET A 189 -9.09 -3.36 4.04
N GLN A 190 -10.10 -3.97 3.41
CA GLN A 190 -11.35 -4.41 4.04
C GLN A 190 -11.09 -5.40 5.19
N THR A 191 -10.09 -6.28 5.04
CA THR A 191 -9.74 -7.29 6.04
C THR A 191 -8.65 -6.84 7.03
N GLY A 192 -8.15 -5.61 6.90
CA GLY A 192 -7.08 -5.06 7.75
C GLY A 192 -5.73 -5.76 7.61
N LYS A 193 -5.50 -6.47 6.49
CA LYS A 193 -4.23 -7.14 6.18
C LYS A 193 -3.19 -6.18 5.63
N THR A 194 -3.62 -5.04 5.10
CA THR A 194 -2.76 -3.89 4.81
C THR A 194 -3.27 -2.62 5.49
N SER A 195 -2.46 -1.57 5.47
CA SER A 195 -2.87 -0.26 5.96
C SER A 195 -3.91 0.37 5.04
N ILE A 196 -4.85 1.11 5.61
CA ILE A 196 -5.74 1.96 4.82
C ILE A 196 -4.92 3.04 4.11
N VAL A 197 -5.09 3.11 2.79
CA VAL A 197 -4.49 4.09 1.89
C VAL A 197 -5.56 4.61 0.92
N PRO A 198 -5.38 5.79 0.31
CA PRO A 198 -6.31 6.27 -0.70
C PRO A 198 -6.24 5.37 -1.95
N LEU A 199 -7.40 4.92 -2.41
CA LEU A 199 -7.60 4.20 -3.67
C LEU A 199 -8.53 5.05 -4.56
N VAL A 200 -7.99 5.56 -5.66
CA VAL A 200 -8.72 6.41 -6.60
C VAL A 200 -8.96 5.64 -7.89
N LEU A 201 -10.21 5.61 -8.33
CA LEU A 201 -10.63 5.08 -9.62
C LEU A 201 -10.80 6.30 -10.55
N LEU A 202 -9.77 6.59 -11.33
CA LEU A 202 -9.71 7.75 -12.20
C LEU A 202 -10.15 7.35 -13.60
N ASP A 203 -11.21 7.98 -14.12
CA ASP A 203 -11.60 7.86 -15.52
C ASP A 203 -11.24 9.13 -16.30
N LYS A 204 -11.29 9.06 -17.61
CA LYS A 204 -11.25 10.25 -18.46
C LYS A 204 -12.51 11.11 -18.26
N PRO A 205 -12.48 12.40 -18.66
CA PRO A 205 -13.68 13.22 -18.74
C PRO A 205 -14.77 12.51 -19.55
N ASN A 206 -15.98 12.47 -18.99
CA ASN A 206 -17.15 11.78 -19.56
C ASN A 206 -16.94 10.26 -19.79
N GLY A 207 -15.95 9.65 -19.14
CA GLY A 207 -15.83 8.20 -19.02
C GLY A 207 -16.98 7.60 -18.19
N TYR A 208 -17.19 6.30 -18.32
CA TYR A 208 -18.26 5.58 -17.63
C TYR A 208 -17.79 4.21 -17.09
N TYR A 209 -16.49 3.93 -17.18
CA TYR A 209 -15.95 2.61 -16.86
C TYR A 209 -16.16 2.29 -15.37
N TRP A 210 -15.80 3.24 -14.50
CA TRP A 210 -15.88 3.05 -13.06
C TRP A 210 -17.31 3.16 -12.52
N GLU A 211 -18.19 3.91 -13.19
CA GLU A 211 -19.63 3.94 -12.89
C GLU A 211 -20.29 2.60 -13.20
N ALA A 212 -19.93 1.97 -14.32
CA ALA A 212 -20.40 0.62 -14.65
C ALA A 212 -19.91 -0.41 -13.62
N TRP A 213 -18.65 -0.33 -13.20
CA TRP A 213 -18.10 -1.16 -12.13
C TRP A 213 -18.80 -0.92 -10.78
N ARG A 214 -19.06 0.34 -10.41
CA ARG A 214 -19.79 0.68 -9.19
C ARG A 214 -21.23 0.18 -9.22
N ARG A 215 -21.88 0.20 -10.39
CA ARG A 215 -23.21 -0.37 -10.55
C ARG A 215 -23.22 -1.87 -10.26
N PHE A 216 -22.22 -2.62 -10.75
CA PHE A 216 -22.06 -4.04 -10.38
C PHE A 216 -21.87 -4.22 -8.87
N LEU A 217 -21.02 -3.40 -8.22
CA LEU A 217 -20.87 -3.47 -6.77
C LEU A 217 -22.20 -3.23 -6.04
N ASN A 218 -22.96 -2.22 -6.43
CA ASN A 218 -24.24 -1.90 -5.81
C ASN A 218 -25.27 -3.01 -6.01
N ASN A 219 -25.44 -3.45 -7.26
CA ASN A 219 -26.54 -4.32 -7.66
C ASN A 219 -26.30 -5.78 -7.29
N ASP A 220 -25.06 -6.24 -7.35
CA ASP A 220 -24.75 -7.66 -7.25
C ASP A 220 -24.02 -7.99 -5.95
N LEU A 221 -23.10 -7.14 -5.48
CA LEU A 221 -22.37 -7.40 -4.24
C LEU A 221 -23.10 -6.85 -3.02
N PHE A 222 -23.43 -5.57 -3.00
CA PHE A 222 -24.03 -4.91 -1.85
C PHE A 222 -25.48 -5.35 -1.63
N ALA A 223 -26.31 -5.37 -2.68
CA ALA A 223 -27.70 -5.83 -2.57
C ALA A 223 -27.80 -7.30 -2.12
N SER A 224 -26.78 -8.11 -2.42
CA SER A 224 -26.67 -9.51 -1.97
C SER A 224 -25.92 -9.66 -0.64
N HIS A 225 -25.62 -8.56 0.07
CA HIS A 225 -24.90 -8.54 1.35
C HIS A 225 -23.50 -9.19 1.34
N LEU A 226 -22.83 -9.20 0.19
CA LEU A 226 -21.47 -9.72 0.03
C LEU A 226 -20.40 -8.71 0.47
N ILE A 227 -20.77 -7.43 0.55
CA ILE A 227 -19.96 -6.32 1.07
C ILE A 227 -20.81 -5.42 1.97
N SER A 228 -20.16 -4.61 2.79
CA SER A 228 -20.82 -3.64 3.69
C SER A 228 -20.92 -2.25 3.05
N GLU A 229 -21.86 -1.44 3.50
CA GLU A 229 -22.01 -0.06 3.02
C GLU A 229 -20.74 0.77 3.27
N SER A 230 -20.05 0.54 4.39
CA SER A 230 -18.81 1.23 4.71
C SER A 230 -17.67 0.89 3.74
N ASP A 231 -17.71 -0.23 3.03
CA ASP A 231 -16.66 -0.62 2.08
C ASP A 231 -16.58 0.34 0.88
N PHE A 232 -17.69 1.02 0.54
CA PHE A 232 -17.70 2.07 -0.49
C PHE A 232 -16.87 3.31 -0.11
N SER A 233 -16.48 3.45 1.16
CA SER A 233 -15.55 4.51 1.58
C SER A 233 -14.09 4.20 1.29
N LEU A 234 -13.76 2.94 0.94
CA LEU A 234 -12.39 2.49 0.67
C LEU A 234 -11.85 3.01 -0.66
N PHE A 235 -12.71 3.47 -1.56
CA PHE A 235 -12.31 4.01 -2.85
C PHE A 235 -13.05 5.31 -3.19
N ARG A 236 -12.48 6.08 -4.11
CA ARG A 236 -13.09 7.29 -4.68
C ARG A 236 -13.08 7.21 -6.20
N ILE A 237 -14.23 7.41 -6.83
CA ILE A 237 -14.33 7.57 -8.29
C ILE A 237 -14.26 9.06 -8.63
N THR A 238 -13.49 9.43 -9.65
CA THR A 238 -13.48 10.79 -10.20
C THR A 238 -13.07 10.78 -11.68
N HIS A 239 -13.41 11.87 -12.38
CA HIS A 239 -13.01 12.14 -13.77
C HIS A 239 -12.03 13.30 -13.86
N LYS A 240 -11.54 13.82 -12.72
CA LYS A 240 -10.66 14.97 -12.66
C LYS A 240 -9.35 14.62 -11.97
N ILE A 241 -8.25 14.96 -12.63
CA ILE A 241 -6.89 14.73 -12.13
C ILE A 241 -6.67 15.47 -10.81
N ASP A 242 -7.08 16.74 -10.72
CA ASP A 242 -6.92 17.54 -9.51
C ASP A 242 -7.62 16.91 -8.30
N GLU A 243 -8.84 16.38 -8.48
CA GLU A 243 -9.57 15.70 -7.41
C GLU A 243 -8.88 14.39 -6.99
N ALA A 244 -8.29 13.66 -7.93
CA ALA A 244 -7.52 12.44 -7.64
C ALA A 244 -6.25 12.75 -6.84
N VAL A 245 -5.51 13.78 -7.24
CA VAL A 245 -4.30 14.23 -6.55
C VAL A 245 -4.64 14.77 -5.16
N ASP A 246 -5.70 15.59 -5.05
CA ASP A 246 -6.14 16.15 -3.79
C ASP A 246 -6.61 15.07 -2.80
N GLU A 247 -7.30 14.03 -3.27
CA GLU A 247 -7.66 12.88 -2.43
C GLU A 247 -6.42 12.25 -1.79
N ILE A 248 -5.37 12.04 -2.58
CA ILE A 248 -4.12 11.41 -2.12
C ILE A 248 -3.35 12.33 -1.17
N VAL A 249 -3.16 13.59 -1.54
CA VAL A 249 -2.39 14.56 -0.74
C VAL A 249 -3.11 14.86 0.57
N ARG A 250 -4.42 15.09 0.53
CA ARG A 250 -5.22 15.40 1.72
C ARG A 250 -5.29 14.23 2.68
N PHE A 251 -5.30 12.99 2.20
CA PHE A 251 -5.24 11.80 3.05
C PHE A 251 -4.02 11.80 3.99
N TYR A 252 -2.95 12.49 3.61
CA TYR A 252 -1.76 12.64 4.43
C TYR A 252 -1.52 14.07 4.92
N ARG A 253 -2.58 14.86 5.12
CA ARG A 253 -2.46 16.22 5.68
C ARG A 253 -2.17 16.18 7.18
N VAL A 254 -2.99 15.43 7.92
CA VAL A 254 -2.91 15.27 9.38
C VAL A 254 -2.55 13.83 9.72
N PHE A 255 -3.15 12.86 9.04
CA PHE A 255 -2.80 11.45 9.22
C PHE A 255 -1.36 11.17 8.75
N HIS A 256 -0.65 10.33 9.51
CA HIS A 256 0.67 9.83 9.15
C HIS A 256 0.64 8.32 8.91
N SER A 257 0.29 7.55 9.93
CA SER A 257 0.20 6.09 9.88
C SER A 257 -0.60 5.58 11.07
N TYR A 258 -0.88 4.27 11.15
CA TYR A 258 -1.38 3.66 12.37
C TYR A 258 -0.79 2.27 12.60
N ARG A 259 -0.87 1.79 13.84
CA ARG A 259 -0.52 0.42 14.19
C ARG A 259 -1.41 -0.12 15.30
N TRP A 260 -1.34 -1.43 15.52
CA TRP A 260 -2.02 -2.09 16.63
C TRP A 260 -1.07 -2.28 17.83
N VAL A 261 -1.55 -1.90 19.02
CA VAL A 261 -0.92 -2.18 20.32
C VAL A 261 -1.93 -2.96 21.16
N GLY A 262 -1.80 -4.28 21.15
CA GLY A 262 -2.80 -5.18 21.74
C GLY A 262 -4.17 -5.04 21.03
N LYS A 263 -5.18 -4.59 21.77
CA LYS A 263 -6.51 -4.27 21.21
C LYS A 263 -6.62 -2.84 20.69
N LYS A 264 -5.72 -1.95 21.10
CA LYS A 264 -5.77 -0.52 20.75
C LYS A 264 -5.21 -0.30 19.35
N MET A 265 -5.87 0.56 18.60
CA MET A 265 -5.31 1.18 17.42
C MET A 265 -4.67 2.51 17.83
N VAL A 266 -3.43 2.70 17.41
CA VAL A 266 -2.66 3.93 17.65
C VAL A 266 -2.43 4.58 16.29
N ILE A 267 -3.15 5.66 16.03
CA ILE A 267 -3.01 6.49 14.83
C ILE A 267 -2.00 7.59 15.15
N ARG A 268 -0.91 7.66 14.38
CA ARG A 268 0.04 8.77 14.43
C ARG A 268 -0.47 9.89 13.54
N ILE A 269 -0.46 11.11 14.06
CA ILE A 269 -0.84 12.32 13.32
C ILE A 269 0.31 13.31 13.30
N GLN A 270 0.35 14.18 12.29
CA GLN A 270 1.40 15.18 12.08
C GLN A 270 1.26 16.37 13.02
N TYR A 271 0.02 16.76 13.31
CA TYR A 271 -0.31 17.92 14.14
C TYR A 271 -1.40 17.53 15.14
N PRO A 272 -1.34 18.03 16.39
CA PRO A 272 -2.37 17.78 17.39
C PRO A 272 -3.73 18.35 16.92
N LEU A 273 -4.81 17.65 17.23
CA LEU A 273 -6.18 18.12 16.97
C LEU A 273 -6.65 19.06 18.07
N SER A 274 -7.51 20.02 17.70
CA SER A 274 -8.21 20.85 18.66
C SER A 274 -9.18 20.02 19.53
N ALA A 275 -9.46 20.48 20.74
CA ALA A 275 -10.37 19.80 21.66
C ALA A 275 -11.82 19.72 21.09
N SER A 276 -12.24 20.70 20.29
CA SER A 276 -13.52 20.66 19.56
C SER A 276 -13.54 19.55 18.53
N SER A 277 -12.49 19.43 17.71
CA SER A 277 -12.35 18.35 16.72
C SER A 277 -12.37 16.98 17.39
N LEU A 278 -11.64 16.79 18.50
CA LEU A 278 -11.63 15.50 19.21
C LEU A 278 -13.01 15.11 19.77
N ARG A 279 -13.79 16.08 20.28
CA ARG A 279 -15.17 15.84 20.71
C ARG A 279 -16.07 15.46 19.53
N HIS A 280 -15.92 16.14 18.39
CA HIS A 280 -16.68 15.83 17.18
C HIS A 280 -16.37 14.40 16.68
N LEU A 281 -15.10 13.98 16.67
CA LEU A 281 -14.72 12.63 16.30
C LEU A 281 -15.36 11.58 17.22
N ASN A 282 -15.38 11.81 18.53
CA ASN A 282 -16.03 10.91 19.49
C ASN A 282 -17.54 10.78 19.25
N GLN A 283 -18.22 11.89 18.93
CA GLN A 283 -19.65 11.87 18.63
C GLN A 283 -19.94 11.13 17.32
N GLN A 284 -19.20 11.45 16.26
CA GLN A 284 -19.46 10.91 14.93
C GLN A 284 -19.06 9.44 14.79
N PHE A 285 -17.96 9.03 15.42
CA PHE A 285 -17.36 7.71 15.22
C PHE A 285 -17.53 6.77 16.42
N ALA A 286 -18.43 7.03 17.35
CA ALA A 286 -18.72 6.11 18.45
C ALA A 286 -19.04 4.68 17.96
N PHE A 287 -19.69 4.56 16.80
CA PHE A 287 -20.08 3.27 16.20
C PHE A 287 -18.91 2.37 15.78
N ILE A 288 -17.70 2.91 15.60
CA ILE A 288 -16.53 2.07 15.28
C ILE A 288 -15.87 1.51 16.54
N LEU A 289 -16.18 2.05 17.72
CA LEU A 289 -15.53 1.70 18.98
C LEU A 289 -16.17 0.44 19.58
N SER A 290 -15.32 -0.52 19.93
CA SER A 290 -15.74 -1.67 20.72
C SER A 290 -15.76 -1.38 22.23
N GLU A 291 -14.94 -0.43 22.68
CA GLU A 291 -14.88 0.04 24.07
C GLU A 291 -14.19 1.41 24.14
N GLY A 292 -14.49 2.16 25.21
CA GLY A 292 -13.85 3.43 25.50
C GLY A 292 -14.22 4.56 24.54
N GLU A 293 -13.27 5.46 24.31
CA GLU A 293 -13.44 6.68 23.53
C GLU A 293 -12.17 6.95 22.70
N ILE A 294 -12.26 7.85 21.72
CA ILE A 294 -11.12 8.34 20.94
C ILE A 294 -10.37 9.38 21.78
N ARG A 295 -9.09 9.12 22.07
CA ARG A 295 -8.24 10.00 22.89
C ARG A 295 -7.02 10.49 22.14
N GLN A 296 -6.61 11.72 22.42
CA GLN A 296 -5.32 12.24 21.95
C GLN A 296 -4.26 12.06 23.03
N THR A 297 -3.12 11.44 22.70
CA THR A 297 -2.02 11.16 23.65
C THR A 297 -0.64 11.41 23.03
N SER A 298 0.39 11.32 23.87
CA SER A 298 1.77 11.10 23.43
C SER A 298 2.01 9.63 23.07
N ALA A 299 3.27 9.27 22.81
CA ALA A 299 3.71 7.90 22.54
C ALA A 299 3.28 6.95 23.64
N LEU A 300 2.81 5.77 23.26
CA LEU A 300 2.66 4.68 24.22
C LEU A 300 4.04 4.07 24.53
N PRO A 301 4.26 3.53 25.75
CA PRO A 301 5.52 2.88 26.12
C PRO A 301 5.96 1.78 25.15
N GLU A 302 5.02 1.06 24.54
CA GLU A 302 5.27 0.00 23.57
C GLU A 302 5.78 0.51 22.21
N GLU A 303 5.85 1.83 22.00
CA GLU A 303 6.32 2.48 20.77
C GLU A 303 7.77 2.96 20.84
N GLN A 304 8.48 2.73 21.96
CA GLN A 304 9.84 3.25 22.20
C GLN A 304 10.89 2.85 21.15
N GLU A 305 10.64 1.79 20.39
CA GLU A 305 11.54 1.30 19.34
C GLU A 305 11.51 2.16 18.06
N ASP A 306 10.45 2.95 17.88
CA ASP A 306 10.22 3.77 16.68
C ASP A 306 10.66 5.22 16.94
N VAL A 307 11.96 5.38 17.26
CA VAL A 307 12.54 6.61 17.83
C VAL A 307 12.24 7.85 16.99
N THR A 308 12.25 7.70 15.66
CA THR A 308 11.99 8.81 14.71
C THR A 308 10.54 9.29 14.73
N LEU A 309 9.60 8.46 15.15
CA LEU A 309 8.17 8.77 15.21
C LEU A 309 7.69 9.07 16.64
N LEU A 310 8.58 9.09 17.62
CA LEU A 310 8.22 9.32 19.03
C LEU A 310 7.63 10.72 19.28
N SER A 311 8.00 11.72 18.47
CA SER A 311 7.53 13.10 18.60
C SER A 311 6.10 13.35 18.10
N LEU A 312 5.56 12.50 17.22
CA LEU A 312 4.25 12.71 16.58
C LEU A 312 3.09 12.54 17.58
N PRO A 313 2.05 13.39 17.61
CA PRO A 313 0.87 13.14 18.44
C PRO A 313 0.13 11.85 18.03
N ARG A 314 -0.63 11.26 18.97
CA ARG A 314 -1.38 10.01 18.76
C ARG A 314 -2.87 10.26 18.93
N ILE A 315 -3.67 9.63 18.08
CA ILE A 315 -5.08 9.31 18.36
C ILE A 315 -5.16 7.82 18.70
N VAL A 316 -5.63 7.52 19.90
CA VAL A 316 -5.75 6.16 20.43
C VAL A 316 -7.22 5.80 20.60
N LEU A 317 -7.61 4.64 20.10
CA LEU A 317 -8.96 4.11 20.17
C LEU A 317 -8.95 2.58 20.21
N THR A 318 -10.04 1.95 20.66
CA THR A 318 -10.21 0.49 20.61
C THR A 318 -11.37 0.13 19.67
N PRO A 319 -11.13 -0.02 18.36
CA PRO A 319 -12.19 -0.22 17.39
C PRO A 319 -12.60 -1.70 17.27
N HIS A 320 -13.80 -1.94 16.73
CA HIS A 320 -14.15 -3.24 16.19
C HIS A 320 -13.17 -3.61 15.05
N LYS A 321 -12.78 -4.89 14.96
CA LYS A 321 -11.79 -5.37 13.99
C LYS A 321 -12.40 -5.82 12.65
N ASN A 322 -13.62 -5.38 12.35
CA ASN A 322 -14.38 -5.79 11.16
C ASN A 322 -14.94 -4.61 10.35
N ASN A 323 -14.68 -3.36 10.74
CA ASN A 323 -15.22 -2.18 10.04
C ASN A 323 -14.11 -1.22 9.59
N PHE A 324 -13.33 -1.67 8.61
CA PHE A 324 -12.23 -0.89 8.05
C PHE A 324 -12.69 0.26 7.14
N GLY A 325 -13.89 0.17 6.56
CA GLY A 325 -14.56 1.30 5.93
C GLY A 325 -14.85 2.44 6.92
N GLY A 326 -15.38 2.13 8.10
CA GLY A 326 -15.56 3.12 9.17
C GLY A 326 -14.24 3.76 9.62
N LEU A 327 -13.16 2.97 9.69
CA LEU A 327 -11.81 3.50 9.95
C LEU A 327 -11.36 4.46 8.84
N ARG A 328 -11.59 4.12 7.57
CA ARG A 328 -11.29 4.98 6.43
C ARG A 328 -12.06 6.30 6.47
N GLN A 329 -13.31 6.30 6.93
CA GLN A 329 -14.08 7.52 7.19
C GLN A 329 -13.50 8.34 8.36
N LEU A 330 -13.09 7.69 9.46
CA LEU A 330 -12.42 8.36 10.58
C LEU A 330 -11.13 9.06 10.12
N ILE A 331 -10.30 8.40 9.31
CA ILE A 331 -9.06 9.00 8.77
C ILE A 331 -9.38 10.24 7.94
N ASN A 332 -10.45 10.22 7.14
CA ASN A 332 -10.90 11.41 6.41
C ASN A 332 -11.31 12.56 7.33
N ALA A 333 -12.02 12.26 8.41
CA ALA A 333 -12.43 13.25 9.39
C ALA A 333 -11.23 13.85 10.13
N ILE A 334 -10.24 13.03 10.51
CA ILE A 334 -8.96 13.49 11.08
C ILE A 334 -8.27 14.46 10.10
N ASN A 335 -8.16 14.08 8.82
CA ASN A 335 -7.58 14.93 7.78
C ASN A 335 -8.43 16.15 7.40
N SER A 336 -9.63 16.31 7.97
CA SER A 336 -10.48 17.48 7.78
C SER A 336 -10.58 18.33 9.05
N SER A 337 -10.12 17.80 10.19
CA SER A 337 -10.19 18.44 11.50
C SER A 337 -9.27 19.66 11.60
N GLU A 338 -9.65 20.57 12.49
CA GLU A 338 -8.82 21.70 12.91
C GLU A 338 -7.67 21.20 13.80
N THR A 339 -6.46 21.68 13.51
CA THR A 339 -5.24 21.36 14.26
C THR A 339 -4.89 22.53 15.19
N SER A 340 -4.32 22.24 16.35
CA SER A 340 -3.93 23.22 17.36
C SER A 340 -2.49 23.67 17.25
#